data_AF-A0A2K5I8M0-F1
#
_entry.id   AF-A0A2K5I8M0-F1
#
_cell.length_a   1.000
_cell.length_b   1.000
_cell.length_c   1.000
_cell.angle_alpha   90.00
_cell.angle_beta   90.00
_cell.angle_gamma   90.00
#
_symmetry.space_group_name_H-M   'P 1'
#
loop_
_entity.id
_entity.type
_entity.pdbx_description
1 polymer ?
#
loop_
_entity_poly.entity_id
_entity_poly.type
_entity_poly.pdbx_seq_one_letter_code
_entity_poly.pdbx_strand_id
1 'polypeptide(L)' 'QHFSYYFLGVHTESRYRQFPQLTRFQVFQGEFLSGFMWFWILWRFWHDSEEVLGHFPYPDPFQWTDKELGIPPDDAD' A
#
# COMPACT_ATOMS: atom_id res chain seq x y z
N GLN A 1 27.07 -37.09 -28.28
CA GLN A 1 27.25 -35.82 -27.52
C GLN A 1 26.58 -34.65 -28.26
N HIS A 2 25.27 -34.75 -28.55
CA HIS A 2 24.53 -33.76 -29.37
C HIS A 2 23.38 -33.07 -28.61
N PHE A 3 23.14 -33.43 -27.35
CA PHE A 3 22.00 -32.94 -26.57
C PHE A 3 22.22 -31.55 -25.96
N SER A 4 23.46 -31.08 -25.88
CA SER A 4 23.81 -29.81 -25.22
C SER A 4 23.48 -28.55 -26.05
N TYR A 5 23.36 -28.67 -27.37
CA TYR A 5 23.21 -27.52 -28.28
C TYR A 5 21.77 -27.01 -28.40
N TYR A 6 20.76 -27.80 -28.02
CA TYR A 6 19.35 -27.40 -28.12
C TYR A 6 18.87 -26.52 -26.96
N PHE A 7 19.62 -26.46 -25.86
CA PHE A 7 19.22 -25.69 -24.67
C PHE A 7 19.55 -24.20 -24.76
N LEU A 8 20.49 -23.81 -25.66
CA LEU A 8 20.94 -22.42 -25.81
C LEU A 8 20.06 -21.55 -26.73
N GLY A 9 19.05 -22.12 -27.39
CA GLY A 9 18.19 -21.42 -28.37
C GLY A 9 17.02 -20.62 -27.78
N VAL A 10 16.90 -20.51 -26.45
CA VAL A 10 15.81 -19.79 -25.76
C VAL A 10 16.15 -18.30 -25.52
N HIS A 11 17.23 -17.79 -26.13
CA HIS A 11 17.57 -16.37 -26.03
C HIS A 11 17.14 -15.62 -27.29
N THR A 12 16.20 -14.67 -27.11
CA THR A 12 15.74 -13.71 -28.11
C THR A 12 16.90 -13.18 -28.95
N GLU A 13 16.81 -13.31 -30.27
CA GLU A 13 17.89 -12.87 -31.17
C GLU A 13 18.18 -11.37 -31.02
N SER A 14 19.47 -11.03 -30.92
CA SER A 14 19.93 -9.65 -30.85
C SER A 14 19.74 -8.95 -32.20
N ARG A 15 18.92 -7.91 -32.25
CA ARG A 15 18.63 -7.14 -33.46
C ARG A 15 19.24 -5.74 -33.35
N TYR A 16 20.04 -5.29 -34.32
CA TYR A 16 20.70 -3.98 -34.28
C TYR A 16 19.82 -2.88 -34.89
N ARG A 17 19.69 -1.73 -34.20
CA ARG A 17 18.86 -0.55 -34.58
C ARG A 17 17.38 -0.83 -34.83
N GLN A 18 16.86 -1.95 -34.32
CA GLN A 18 15.45 -2.32 -34.44
C GLN A 18 14.89 -2.58 -33.03
N PHE A 19 13.59 -2.32 -32.84
CA PHE A 19 12.93 -2.65 -31.58
C PHE A 19 13.06 -4.16 -31.30
N PRO A 20 13.45 -4.55 -30.08
CA PRO A 20 13.58 -5.95 -29.71
C PRO A 20 12.22 -6.64 -29.77
N GLN A 21 12.23 -7.94 -30.04
CA GLN A 21 11.02 -8.75 -30.01
C GLN A 21 10.57 -8.89 -28.55
N LEU A 22 9.58 -8.09 -28.13
CA LEU A 22 8.92 -8.32 -26.85
C LEU A 22 8.01 -9.54 -26.98
N THR A 23 8.20 -10.51 -26.10
CA THR A 23 7.24 -11.61 -25.99
C THR A 23 5.93 -11.07 -25.44
N ARG A 24 4.78 -11.50 -25.99
CA ARG A 24 3.46 -11.06 -25.52
C ARG A 24 3.25 -11.33 -24.02
N PHE A 25 3.89 -12.37 -23.51
CA PHE A 25 3.87 -12.72 -22.09
C PHE A 25 4.60 -11.69 -21.22
N GLN A 26 5.77 -11.18 -21.65
CA GLN A 26 6.48 -10.12 -20.92
C GLN A 26 5.70 -8.81 -20.86
N VAL A 27 5.04 -8.43 -21.96
CA VAL A 27 4.15 -7.24 -21.99
C VAL A 27 3.01 -7.43 -20.99
N PHE A 28 2.33 -8.58 -21.06
CA PHE A 28 1.22 -8.90 -20.16
C PHE A 28 1.64 -8.90 -18.68
N GLN A 29 2.81 -9.46 -18.35
CA GLN A 29 3.35 -9.42 -17.00
C GLN A 29 3.63 -7.99 -16.52
N GLY A 30 4.20 -7.14 -17.39
CA GLY A 30 4.44 -5.73 -17.08
C GLY A 30 3.16 -4.95 -16.81
N GLU A 31 2.16 -5.13 -17.67
CA GLU A 31 0.83 -4.52 -17.50
C GLU A 31 0.13 -5.03 -16.22
N PHE A 32 0.20 -6.34 -15.96
CA PHE A 32 -0.39 -6.96 -14.78
C PHE A 32 0.25 -6.43 -13.48
N LEU A 33 1.58 -6.34 -13.42
CA LEU A 33 2.29 -5.82 -12.24
C LEU A 33 1.98 -4.33 -12.01
N SER A 34 1.93 -3.54 -13.08
CA SER A 34 1.55 -2.13 -13.01
C SER A 34 0.12 -1.96 -12.49
N GLY A 35 -0.83 -2.72 -13.02
CA GLY A 35 -2.23 -2.72 -12.56
C GLY A 35 -2.37 -3.21 -11.12
N PHE A 36 -1.64 -4.27 -10.74
CA PHE A 36 -1.63 -4.80 -9.38
C PHE A 36 -1.06 -3.81 -8.37
N MET A 37 0.00 -3.07 -8.72
CA MET A 37 0.56 -2.01 -7.88
C MET A 37 -0.49 -0.93 -7.57
N TRP A 38 -1.18 -0.42 -8.59
CA TRP A 38 -2.21 0.61 -8.41
C TRP A 38 -3.45 0.07 -7.69
N PHE A 39 -3.87 -1.16 -8.00
CA PHE A 39 -4.94 -1.86 -7.29
C PHE A 39 -4.60 -1.98 -5.80
N TRP A 40 -3.37 -2.38 -5.46
CA TRP A 40 -2.93 -2.53 -4.07
C TRP A 40 -2.93 -1.22 -3.30
N ILE A 41 -2.50 -0.11 -3.91
CA ILE A 41 -2.53 1.22 -3.28
C ILE A 41 -3.98 1.63 -2.97
N LEU A 42 -4.90 1.50 -3.93
CA LEU A 42 -6.31 1.86 -3.73
C LEU A 42 -7.01 0.94 -2.74
N TRP A 43 -6.72 -0.36 -2.80
CA TRP A 43 -7.23 -1.35 -1.86
C TRP A 43 -6.77 -1.05 -0.44
N ARG A 44 -5.47 -0.76 -0.26
CA ARG A 44 -4.91 -0.41 1.05
C ARG A 44 -5.45 0.92 1.57
N PHE A 45 -5.56 1.92 0.72
CA PHE A 45 -6.14 3.22 1.08
C PHE A 45 -7.60 3.09 1.55
N TRP A 46 -8.38 2.19 0.94
CA TRP A 46 -9.75 1.93 1.36
C TRP A 46 -9.82 1.11 2.66
N HIS A 47 -8.92 0.14 2.86
CA HIS A 47 -8.94 -0.74 4.04
C HIS A 47 -8.25 -0.18 5.30
N ASP A 48 -7.20 0.63 5.18
CA ASP A 48 -6.45 1.22 6.31
C ASP A 48 -6.91 2.64 6.68
N SER A 49 -8.15 3.03 6.35
CA SER A 49 -8.69 4.34 6.80
C SER A 49 -8.91 4.43 8.32
N GLU A 50 -8.70 3.33 9.05
CA GLU A 50 -8.99 3.23 10.48
C GLU A 50 -7.80 3.60 11.39
N GLU A 51 -6.57 3.72 10.90
CA GLU A 51 -5.42 4.03 11.76
C GLU A 51 -5.23 5.55 12.03
N VAL A 52 -5.96 6.41 11.30
CA VAL A 52 -5.90 7.88 11.43
C VAL A 52 -7.03 8.45 12.29
N LEU A 53 -8.11 7.69 12.51
CA LEU A 53 -9.17 8.07 13.45
C LEU A 53 -8.81 7.49 14.82
N GLY A 54 -7.99 8.25 15.56
CA GLY A 54 -7.38 7.86 16.82
C GLY A 54 -8.25 6.98 17.72
N HIS A 55 -7.63 5.95 18.30
CA HIS A 55 -8.20 4.97 19.23
C HIS A 55 -8.93 5.57 20.47
N PHE A 56 -8.90 6.89 20.65
CA PHE A 56 -9.52 7.55 21.77
C PHE A 56 -10.35 8.75 21.27
N PRO A 57 -11.66 8.80 21.52
CA PRO A 57 -12.41 10.05 21.34
C PRO A 57 -11.75 11.11 22.23
N TYR A 58 -11.47 12.29 21.66
CA TYR A 58 -10.92 13.40 22.44
C TYR A 58 -11.89 13.70 23.58
N PRO A 59 -11.49 13.52 24.85
CA PRO A 59 -12.38 13.83 25.96
C PRO A 59 -12.63 15.33 25.96
N ASP A 60 -13.89 15.73 25.87
CA ASP A 60 -14.30 17.13 25.94
C ASP A 60 -13.95 17.66 27.34
N PRO A 61 -13.02 18.63 27.47
CA PRO A 61 -12.59 19.15 28.77
C PRO A 61 -13.72 19.84 29.55
N PHE A 62 -14.85 20.14 28.91
CA PHE A 62 -16.05 20.69 29.57
C PHE A 62 -16.97 19.64 30.22
N GLN A 63 -16.75 18.33 30.00
CA GLN A 63 -17.50 17.27 30.71
C GLN A 63 -16.92 16.93 32.09
N TRP A 64 -15.72 17.41 32.43
CA TRP A 64 -15.16 17.19 33.77
C TRP A 64 -15.96 18.00 34.80
N THR A 65 -16.66 17.30 35.68
CA THR A 65 -17.50 17.92 36.71
C THR A 65 -16.61 18.39 37.85
N ASP A 66 -16.82 19.61 38.38
CA ASP A 66 -16.00 20.24 39.44
C ASP A 66 -15.79 19.36 40.70
N LYS A 67 -16.68 18.37 40.91
CA LYS A 67 -16.55 17.33 41.95
C LYS A 67 -15.35 16.38 41.77
N GLU A 68 -14.95 16.08 40.54
CA GLU A 68 -13.78 15.24 40.26
C GLU A 68 -12.48 16.07 40.24
N LEU A 69 -12.60 17.37 39.95
CA LEU A 69 -11.47 18.30 39.90
C LEU A 69 -11.08 18.86 41.28
N GLY A 70 -11.84 18.52 42.33
CA GLY A 70 -11.56 18.89 43.71
C GLY A 70 -11.68 20.40 43.97
N ILE A 71 -12.40 21.13 43.11
CA ILE A 71 -12.64 22.57 43.29
C ILE A 71 -13.66 22.72 44.42
N PRO A 72 -13.26 23.26 45.59
CA PRO A 72 -14.19 23.50 46.68
C PRO A 72 -15.27 24.49 46.19
N PRO A 73 -16.55 24.29 46.51
CA PRO A 73 -17.54 25.34 46.34
C PRO A 73 -17.13 26.54 47.20
N ASP A 74 -17.16 27.75 46.64
CA ASP A 74 -16.82 29.01 47.32
C ASP A 74 -17.77 29.34 48.52
N ASP A 75 -18.77 28.51 48.78
CA ASP A 75 -19.83 28.75 49.77
C ASP A 75 -19.53 28.18 51.18
N ALA A 76 -18.28 27.83 51.49
CA ALA A 76 -17.88 27.37 52.82
C ALA A 76 -17.32 28.52 53.68
N ASP A 77 -18.23 29.41 54.12
CA ASP A 77 -18.05 30.34 55.25
C ASP A 77 -18.66 29.78 56.55
#